data_AF-A0A117DMR0-F1
#
_entry.id   AF-A0A117DMR0-F1
#
_cell.length_a   1.000
_cell.length_b   1.000
_cell.length_c   1.000
_cell.angle_alpha   90.00
_cell.angle_beta   90.00
_cell.angle_gamma   90.00
#
_symmetry.space_group_name_H-M   'P 1'
#
loop_
_entity.id
_entity.type
_entity.pdbx_description
1 polymer ?
#
loop_
_entity_poly.entity_id
_entity_poly.type
_entity_poly.pdbx_seq_one_letter_code
_entity_poly.pdbx_strand_id
1 'polypeptide(L)'
;MNALTAPRPLPTQTRRRHIVIVYAAGLLTAGTIFLLRLIGTFDATPPELRAPLLILLLLAAAASLYGVLHLAFPARLGLPQGHTRDLDERQVLRVAQANSAAYRALALTVLIAAELVVLFGINTSALHDRIDAVQGFMLLVLLTLPFLPTAILAWTEPDADPQD
;
A
#
# COMPACT_ATOMS: atom_id res chain seq x y z
N MET A 1 40.51 -9.82 10.57
CA MET A 1 39.55 -9.75 11.70
C MET A 1 38.42 -8.85 11.27
N ASN A 2 37.36 -9.42 10.71
CA ASN A 2 36.20 -8.65 10.26
C ASN A 2 35.39 -8.28 11.49
N ALA A 3 35.25 -6.98 11.76
CA ALA A 3 34.31 -6.46 12.74
C ALA A 3 32.92 -6.98 12.35
N LEU A 4 32.46 -8.00 13.07
CA LEU A 4 31.09 -8.50 13.05
C LEU A 4 30.20 -7.30 13.31
N THR A 5 29.59 -6.79 12.24
CA THR A 5 28.58 -5.75 12.31
C THR A 5 27.48 -6.30 13.20
N ALA A 6 27.32 -5.73 14.38
CA ALA A 6 26.29 -6.14 15.33
C ALA A 6 24.95 -6.26 14.57
N PRO A 7 24.21 -7.37 14.73
CA PRO A 7 22.95 -7.55 14.02
C PRO A 7 22.06 -6.34 14.30
N ARG A 8 21.68 -5.63 13.23
CA ARG A 8 20.85 -4.43 13.34
C ARG A 8 19.55 -4.85 14.04
N PRO A 9 19.13 -4.17 15.12
CA PRO A 9 17.93 -4.56 15.84
C PRO A 9 16.73 -4.53 14.89
N LEU A 10 15.91 -5.58 14.95
CA LEU A 10 14.68 -5.67 14.17
C LEU A 10 13.76 -4.49 14.52
N PRO A 11 13.01 -3.95 13.56
CA PRO A 11 12.15 -2.80 13.80
C PRO A 11 10.99 -3.17 14.75
N THR A 12 10.73 -2.31 15.73
CA THR A 12 9.61 -2.45 16.68
C THR A 12 8.24 -2.34 15.98
N GLN A 13 7.19 -2.77 16.67
CA GLN A 13 5.82 -2.78 16.16
C GLN A 13 5.35 -1.36 15.85
N THR A 14 5.71 -0.39 16.69
CA THR A 14 5.46 1.03 16.45
C THR A 14 6.07 1.50 15.14
N ARG A 15 7.31 1.08 14.85
CA ARG A 15 7.99 1.44 13.60
C ARG A 15 7.37 0.75 12.39
N ARG A 16 6.98 -0.53 12.50
CA ARG A 16 6.26 -1.26 11.45
C ARG A 16 4.93 -0.59 11.12
N ARG A 17 4.13 -0.22 12.14
CA ARG A 17 2.87 0.51 11.97
C ARG A 17 3.07 1.88 11.33
N HIS A 18 4.12 2.60 11.72
CA HIS A 18 4.43 3.89 11.11
C HIS A 18 4.67 3.76 9.60
N ILE A 19 5.42 2.74 9.16
CA ILE A 19 5.63 2.46 7.73
C ILE A 19 4.29 2.22 7.03
N VAL A 20 3.41 1.42 7.63
CA VAL A 20 2.06 1.16 7.08
C VAL A 20 1.23 2.43 6.98
N ILE A 21 1.27 3.30 7.99
CA ILE A 21 0.54 4.58 7.99
C ILE A 21 1.05 5.51 6.90
N VAL A 22 2.38 5.69 6.79
CA VAL A 22 2.99 6.54 5.76
C VAL A 22 2.65 6.01 4.37
N TYR A 23 2.70 4.69 4.19
CA TYR A 23 2.32 4.03 2.96
C TYR A 23 0.85 4.25 2.60
N ALA A 24 -0.07 3.99 3.54
CA ALA A 24 -1.50 4.17 3.34
C ALA A 24 -1.86 5.64 3.07
N ALA A 25 -1.26 6.57 3.80
CA ALA A 25 -1.43 8.00 3.57
C ALA A 25 -0.98 8.41 2.17
N GLY A 26 0.19 7.93 1.73
CA GLY A 26 0.69 8.16 0.37
C GLY A 26 -0.28 7.64 -0.70
N LEU A 27 -0.74 6.40 -0.58
CA LEU A 27 -1.70 5.82 -1.52
C LEU A 27 -3.03 6.58 -1.56
N LEU A 28 -3.58 6.94 -0.40
CA LEU A 28 -4.85 7.66 -0.29
C LEU A 28 -4.74 9.09 -0.86
N THR A 29 -3.65 9.80 -0.57
CA THR A 29 -3.42 11.14 -1.12
C THR A 29 -3.26 11.08 -2.64
N ALA A 30 -2.44 10.17 -3.15
CA ALA A 30 -2.28 9.99 -4.60
C ALA A 30 -3.61 9.59 -5.27
N GLY A 31 -4.36 8.68 -4.66
CA GLY A 31 -5.67 8.24 -5.16
C GLY A 31 -6.69 9.39 -5.19
N THR A 32 -6.68 10.26 -4.17
CA THR A 32 -7.52 11.46 -4.16
C THR A 32 -7.19 12.39 -5.32
N ILE A 33 -5.90 12.60 -5.60
CA ILE A 33 -5.48 13.49 -6.70
C ILE A 33 -5.85 12.88 -8.06
N PHE A 34 -5.66 11.58 -8.27
CA PHE A 34 -6.14 10.91 -9.47
C PHE A 34 -7.66 10.93 -9.57
N LEU A 35 -8.40 10.87 -8.47
CA LEU A 35 -9.85 11.02 -8.48
C LEU A 35 -10.27 12.40 -8.95
N LEU A 36 -9.63 13.45 -8.39
CA LEU A 36 -9.85 14.83 -8.80
C LEU A 36 -9.54 15.04 -10.29
N ARG A 37 -8.50 14.36 -10.80
CA ARG A 37 -8.18 14.33 -12.23
C ARG A 37 -9.29 13.64 -13.03
N LEU A 38 -9.72 12.47 -12.59
CA LEU A 38 -10.74 11.66 -13.27
C LEU A 38 -12.09 12.37 -13.38
N ILE A 39 -12.50 13.12 -12.35
CA ILE A 39 -13.75 13.89 -12.36
C ILE A 39 -13.61 15.27 -13.00
N GLY A 40 -12.39 15.67 -13.40
CA GLY A 40 -12.11 16.95 -14.07
C GLY A 40 -11.95 18.16 -13.14
N THR A 41 -12.12 17.99 -11.82
CA THR A 41 -11.91 19.05 -10.83
C THR A 41 -10.45 19.54 -10.84
N PHE A 42 -9.49 18.64 -11.09
CA PHE A 42 -8.08 19.03 -11.21
C PHE A 42 -7.87 20.04 -12.36
N ASP A 43 -8.50 19.80 -13.52
CA ASP A 43 -8.42 20.71 -14.68
C ASP A 43 -9.13 22.04 -14.47
N ALA A 44 -10.20 22.04 -13.68
CA ALA A 44 -10.93 23.26 -13.32
C ALA A 44 -10.21 24.09 -12.24
N THR A 45 -9.26 23.50 -11.51
CA THR A 45 -8.51 24.18 -10.43
C THR A 45 -7.68 25.35 -10.99
N PRO A 46 -7.60 26.51 -10.30
CA PRO A 46 -6.71 27.60 -10.68
C PRO A 46 -5.23 27.18 -10.78
N PRO A 47 -4.43 27.75 -11.70
CA PRO A 47 -3.03 27.37 -11.89
C PRO A 47 -2.18 27.40 -10.61
N GLU A 48 -2.44 28.39 -9.74
CA GLU A 48 -1.77 28.60 -8.46
C GLU A 48 -1.97 27.42 -7.48
N LEU A 49 -3.11 26.74 -7.58
CA LEU A 49 -3.45 25.58 -6.75
C LEU A 49 -3.08 24.24 -7.41
N ARG A 50 -2.81 24.22 -8.73
CA ARG A 50 -2.34 23.00 -9.41
C ARG A 50 -0.92 22.63 -9.00
N ALA A 51 -0.03 23.62 -8.91
CA ALA A 51 1.35 23.39 -8.47
C ALA A 51 1.44 22.69 -7.10
N PRO A 52 0.76 23.16 -6.03
CA PRO A 52 0.77 22.46 -4.74
C PRO A 52 0.11 21.08 -4.80
N LEU A 53 -0.94 20.87 -5.61
CA LEU A 53 -1.51 19.53 -5.81
C LEU A 53 -0.50 18.57 -6.45
N LEU A 54 0.28 19.02 -7.44
CA LEU A 54 1.35 18.22 -8.04
C LEU A 54 2.49 17.93 -7.06
N ILE A 55 2.85 18.90 -6.21
CA ILE A 55 3.84 18.69 -5.14
C ILE A 55 3.31 17.65 -4.14
N LEU A 56 2.04 17.74 -3.74
CA LEU A 56 1.40 16.73 -2.90
C LEU A 56 1.40 15.36 -3.55
N LEU A 57 1.16 15.27 -4.87
CA LEU A 57 1.26 14.01 -5.61
C LEU A 57 2.68 13.43 -5.57
N LEU A 58 3.71 14.26 -5.74
CA LEU A 58 5.11 13.83 -5.65
C LEU A 58 5.47 13.33 -4.24
N LEU A 59 5.03 14.04 -3.20
CA LEU A 59 5.21 13.62 -1.81
C LEU A 59 4.46 12.31 -1.51
N ALA A 60 3.24 12.18 -2.02
CA ALA A 60 2.43 10.97 -1.90
C ALA A 60 3.08 9.78 -2.62
N ALA A 61 3.66 10.00 -3.80
CA ALA A 61 4.43 9.00 -4.53
C ALA A 61 5.70 8.58 -3.76
N ALA A 62 6.43 9.55 -3.19
CA ALA A 62 7.60 9.27 -2.35
C ALA A 62 7.24 8.48 -1.08
N ALA A 63 6.14 8.83 -0.41
CA ALA A 63 5.62 8.09 0.75
C ALA A 63 5.18 6.67 0.37
N SER A 64 4.52 6.51 -0.78
CA SER A 64 4.13 5.20 -1.30
C SER A 64 5.36 4.35 -1.60
N LEU A 65 6.35 4.91 -2.29
CA LEU A 65 7.61 4.23 -2.61
C LEU A 65 8.39 3.85 -1.35
N TYR A 66 8.42 4.73 -0.34
CA TYR A 66 8.99 4.43 0.97
C TYR A 66 8.33 3.19 1.58
N GLY A 67 7.01 3.11 1.57
CA GLY A 67 6.26 1.96 2.04
C GLY A 67 6.59 0.68 1.27
N VAL A 68 6.58 0.75 -0.07
CA VAL A 68 6.93 -0.38 -0.97
C VAL A 68 8.31 -0.93 -0.64
N LEU A 69 9.33 -0.07 -0.52
CA LEU A 69 10.70 -0.47 -0.25
C LEU A 69 10.87 -1.22 1.09
N HIS A 70 9.97 -0.99 2.05
CA HIS A 70 9.97 -1.67 3.34
C HIS A 70 9.07 -2.91 3.35
N LEU A 71 7.86 -2.82 2.80
CA LEU A 71 6.86 -3.89 2.81
C LEU A 71 7.14 -4.99 1.78
N ALA A 72 7.95 -4.72 0.75
CA ALA A 72 8.40 -5.73 -0.21
C ALA A 72 9.30 -6.81 0.43
N PHE A 73 9.91 -6.51 1.58
CA PHE A 73 10.84 -7.41 2.25
C PHE A 73 10.41 -7.69 3.70
N PRO A 74 9.44 -8.59 3.93
CA PRO A 74 8.94 -8.91 5.27
C PRO A 74 10.05 -9.30 6.27
N ALA A 75 11.09 -10.01 5.81
CA ALA A 75 12.23 -10.38 6.62
C ALA A 75 12.98 -9.19 7.22
N ARG A 76 13.07 -8.05 6.51
CA ARG A 76 13.69 -6.82 7.05
C ARG A 76 12.86 -6.19 8.16
N LEU A 77 11.58 -6.55 8.24
CA LEU A 77 10.66 -6.12 9.28
C LEU A 77 10.60 -7.13 10.44
N GLY A 78 11.32 -8.25 10.37
CA GLY A 78 11.21 -9.33 11.35
C GLY A 78 9.87 -10.07 11.27
N LEU A 79 9.20 -10.03 10.11
CA LEU A 79 7.90 -10.68 9.90
C LEU A 79 8.07 -12.09 9.33
N PRO A 80 7.19 -13.03 9.70
CA PRO A 80 7.23 -14.41 9.20
C PRO A 80 6.99 -14.47 7.69
N GLN A 81 7.70 -15.37 7.00
CA GLN A 81 7.58 -15.58 5.57
C GLN A 81 7.18 -17.02 5.27
N GLY A 82 6.16 -17.25 4.44
CA GLY A 82 5.64 -18.61 4.18
C GLY A 82 6.64 -19.63 3.60
N HIS A 83 7.88 -19.24 3.30
CA HIS A 83 8.93 -20.09 2.73
C HIS A 83 10.08 -20.40 3.70
N THR A 84 10.10 -19.83 4.90
CA THR A 84 11.12 -20.16 5.91
C THR A 84 10.76 -21.47 6.63
N ARG A 85 11.72 -22.42 6.66
CA ARG A 85 11.54 -23.76 7.25
C ARG A 85 11.33 -23.77 8.77
N ASP A 86 11.61 -22.65 9.44
CA ASP A 86 11.60 -22.54 10.91
C ASP A 86 10.36 -21.81 11.46
N LEU A 87 9.26 -21.73 10.69
CA LEU A 87 8.03 -21.14 11.19
C LEU A 87 7.28 -22.11 12.12
N ASP A 88 6.91 -21.61 13.30
CA ASP A 88 5.96 -22.29 14.18
C ASP A 88 4.57 -22.39 13.51
N GLU A 89 3.79 -23.41 13.85
CA GLU A 89 2.45 -23.64 13.29
C GLU A 89 1.55 -22.42 13.46
N ARG A 90 1.70 -21.70 14.58
CA ARG A 90 0.98 -20.44 14.85
C ARG A 90 1.34 -19.33 13.86
N GLN A 91 2.62 -19.21 13.50
CA GLN A 91 3.08 -18.20 12.54
C GLN A 91 2.60 -18.52 11.13
N VAL A 92 2.60 -19.81 10.74
CA VAL A 92 2.03 -20.27 9.46
C VAL A 92 0.55 -19.89 9.36
N LEU A 93 -0.23 -20.12 10.42
CA LEU A 93 -1.64 -19.74 10.46
C LEU A 93 -1.85 -18.23 10.34
N ARG A 94 -1.02 -17.40 10.99
CA ARG A 94 -1.10 -15.93 10.87
C ARG A 94 -0.80 -15.44 9.45
N VAL A 95 0.24 -15.98 8.81
CA VAL A 95 0.58 -15.66 7.41
C VAL A 95 -0.58 -16.06 6.48
N ALA A 96 -1.17 -17.24 6.68
CA ALA A 96 -2.33 -17.69 5.91
C ALA A 96 -3.55 -16.78 6.11
N GLN A 97 -3.83 -16.37 7.36
CA GLN A 97 -4.92 -15.44 7.69
C GLN A 97 -4.69 -14.07 7.04
N ALA A 98 -3.47 -13.52 7.09
CA ALA A 98 -3.15 -12.24 6.46
C ALA A 98 -3.34 -12.29 4.93
N ASN A 99 -2.89 -13.37 4.28
CA ASN A 99 -3.13 -13.59 2.86
C ASN A 99 -4.63 -13.70 2.54
N SER A 100 -5.38 -14.50 3.30
CA SER A 100 -6.83 -14.63 3.14
C SER A 100 -7.54 -13.28 3.31
N ALA A 101 -7.17 -12.49 4.32
CA ALA A 101 -7.72 -11.17 4.55
C ALA A 101 -7.41 -10.22 3.38
N ALA A 102 -6.20 -10.25 2.84
CA ALA A 102 -5.82 -9.48 1.66
C ALA A 102 -6.65 -9.86 0.42
N TYR A 103 -6.85 -11.16 0.16
CA TYR A 103 -7.70 -11.61 -0.95
C TYR A 103 -9.17 -11.21 -0.78
N ARG A 104 -9.72 -11.28 0.43
CA ARG A 104 -11.08 -10.82 0.72
C ARG A 104 -11.23 -9.31 0.49
N ALA A 105 -10.26 -8.53 0.95
CA ALA A 105 -10.25 -7.08 0.71
C ALA A 105 -10.21 -6.77 -0.79
N LEU A 106 -9.34 -7.44 -1.55
CA LEU A 106 -9.28 -7.32 -3.01
C LEU A 106 -10.64 -7.66 -3.66
N ALA A 107 -11.24 -8.79 -3.29
CA ALA A 107 -12.52 -9.22 -3.85
C ALA A 107 -13.63 -8.19 -3.58
N LEU A 108 -13.67 -7.64 -2.36
CA LEU A 108 -14.61 -6.56 -2.01
C LEU A 108 -14.33 -5.29 -2.81
N THR A 109 -13.06 -4.89 -2.99
CA THR A 109 -12.71 -3.71 -3.79
C THR A 109 -13.15 -3.87 -5.25
N VAL A 110 -12.92 -5.05 -5.85
CA VAL A 110 -13.36 -5.35 -7.22
C VAL A 110 -14.88 -5.36 -7.32
N LEU A 111 -15.58 -5.96 -6.35
CA LEU A 111 -17.03 -5.99 -6.32
C LEU A 111 -17.63 -4.58 -6.24
N ILE A 112 -17.14 -3.76 -5.30
CA ILE A 112 -17.57 -2.37 -5.14
C ILE A 112 -17.27 -1.58 -6.42
N ALA A 113 -16.09 -1.74 -7.01
CA ALA A 113 -15.75 -1.06 -8.26
C ALA A 113 -16.70 -1.46 -9.40
N ALA A 114 -17.01 -2.75 -9.55
CA ALA A 114 -17.96 -3.22 -10.55
C ALA A 114 -19.38 -2.69 -10.29
N GLU A 115 -19.82 -2.65 -9.05
CA GLU A 115 -21.12 -2.11 -8.66
C GLU A 115 -21.23 -0.61 -8.97
N LEU A 116 -20.19 0.17 -8.66
CA LEU A 116 -20.13 1.59 -9.03
C LEU A 116 -20.20 1.80 -10.54
N VAL A 117 -19.53 0.96 -11.33
CA VAL A 117 -19.59 1.00 -12.80
C VAL A 117 -21.01 0.75 -13.30
N VAL A 118 -21.72 -0.22 -12.71
CA VAL A 118 -23.10 -0.54 -13.07
C VAL A 118 -24.06 0.58 -12.65
N LEU A 119 -23.91 1.13 -11.44
CA LEU A 119 -24.81 2.13 -10.88
C LEU A 119 -24.69 3.51 -11.54
N PHE A 120 -23.46 3.94 -11.82
CA PHE A 120 -23.22 5.29 -12.32
C PHE A 120 -23.11 5.37 -13.85
N GLY A 121 -22.92 4.23 -14.52
CA GLY A 121 -22.70 4.17 -15.96
C GLY A 121 -21.36 4.79 -16.35
N ILE A 122 -20.56 4.07 -17.12
CA ILE A 122 -19.28 4.61 -17.61
C ILE A 122 -19.55 5.46 -18.85
N ASN A 123 -19.26 6.76 -18.77
CA ASN A 123 -19.04 7.57 -19.96
C ASN A 123 -17.63 7.31 -20.52
N THR A 124 -17.53 6.43 -21.52
CA THR A 124 -16.24 5.95 -22.04
C THR A 124 -15.42 7.03 -22.74
N SER A 125 -16.05 8.07 -23.30
CA SER A 125 -15.33 9.19 -23.92
C SER A 125 -14.61 10.05 -22.87
N ALA A 126 -15.29 10.36 -21.77
CA ALA A 126 -14.70 11.11 -20.66
C ALA A 126 -13.54 10.36 -19.96
N LEU A 127 -13.57 9.02 -19.98
CA LEU A 127 -12.44 8.20 -19.53
C LEU A 127 -11.26 8.23 -20.51
N HIS A 128 -11.53 8.25 -21.82
CA HIS A 128 -10.49 8.27 -22.84
C HIS A 128 -9.65 9.56 -22.75
N ASP A 129 -10.30 10.70 -22.53
CA ASP A 129 -9.63 12.00 -22.38
C ASP A 129 -8.79 12.11 -21.09
N ARG A 130 -8.99 11.20 -20.14
CA ARG A 130 -8.35 11.18 -18.80
C ARG A 130 -7.67 9.85 -18.51
N ILE A 131 -7.11 9.24 -19.56
CA ILE A 131 -6.49 7.91 -19.46
C ILE A 131 -5.28 7.90 -18.51
N ASP A 132 -4.60 9.03 -18.36
CA ASP A 132 -3.54 9.27 -17.37
C ASP A 132 -4.04 9.03 -15.93
N ALA A 133 -5.24 9.51 -15.59
CA ALA A 133 -5.84 9.31 -14.28
C ALA A 133 -6.21 7.84 -14.04
N VAL A 134 -6.76 7.18 -15.06
CA VAL A 134 -7.11 5.76 -15.00
C VAL A 134 -5.86 4.91 -14.81
N GLN A 135 -4.80 5.18 -15.58
CA GLN A 135 -3.51 4.51 -15.42
C GLN A 135 -2.91 4.76 -14.03
N GLY A 136 -3.01 5.99 -13.51
CA GLY A 136 -2.60 6.33 -12.15
C GLY A 136 -3.32 5.50 -11.09
N PHE A 137 -4.64 5.37 -11.19
CA PHE A 137 -5.42 4.50 -10.31
C PHE A 137 -5.02 3.03 -10.41
N MET A 138 -4.85 2.51 -11.62
CA MET A 138 -4.42 1.13 -11.83
C MET A 138 -3.04 0.88 -11.22
N LEU A 139 -2.13 1.84 -11.34
CA LEU A 139 -0.81 1.78 -10.70
C LEU A 139 -0.95 1.73 -9.17
N LEU A 140 -1.82 2.54 -8.56
CA LEU A 140 -2.05 2.48 -7.11
C LEU A 140 -2.58 1.12 -6.65
N VAL A 141 -3.48 0.50 -7.42
CA VAL A 141 -3.98 -0.85 -7.14
C VAL A 141 -2.83 -1.85 -7.24
N LEU A 142 -2.03 -1.80 -8.31
CA LEU A 142 -0.85 -2.66 -8.49
C LEU A 142 0.18 -2.49 -7.37
N LEU A 143 0.30 -1.29 -6.81
CA LEU A 143 1.14 -1.06 -5.64
C LEU A 143 0.49 -1.62 -4.38
N THR A 144 -0.82 -1.48 -4.18
CA THR A 144 -1.48 -1.87 -2.92
C THR A 144 -1.51 -3.38 -2.71
N LEU A 145 -1.89 -4.13 -3.74
CA LEU A 145 -2.21 -5.57 -3.62
C LEU A 145 -1.06 -6.47 -3.17
N PRO A 146 0.15 -6.41 -3.76
CA PRO A 146 1.23 -7.33 -3.38
C PRO A 146 1.76 -7.07 -1.96
N PHE A 147 1.59 -5.85 -1.43
CA PHE A 147 2.10 -5.48 -0.11
C PHE A 147 1.05 -5.55 0.99
N LEU A 148 -0.22 -5.79 0.64
CA LEU A 148 -1.32 -5.84 1.60
C LEU A 148 -1.14 -6.93 2.68
N PRO A 149 -0.73 -8.18 2.36
CA PRO A 149 -0.47 -9.18 3.39
C PRO A 149 0.63 -8.75 4.36
N THR A 150 1.73 -8.20 3.86
CA THR A 150 2.84 -7.70 4.69
C THR A 150 2.40 -6.52 5.55
N ALA A 151 1.57 -5.62 5.02
CA ALA A 151 1.03 -4.49 5.78
C ALA A 151 0.13 -4.96 6.92
N ILE A 152 -0.71 -5.97 6.68
CA ILE A 152 -1.55 -6.59 7.72
C ILE A 152 -0.65 -7.20 8.81
N LEU A 153 0.35 -8.01 8.43
CA LEU A 153 1.28 -8.60 9.39
C LEU A 153 2.09 -7.55 10.16
N ALA A 154 2.58 -6.51 9.47
CA ALA A 154 3.28 -5.38 10.09
C ALA A 154 2.42 -4.67 11.15
N TRP A 155 1.11 -4.68 10.96
CA TRP A 155 0.15 -4.08 11.89
C TRP A 155 -0.19 -4.97 13.08
N THR A 156 -0.38 -6.26 12.84
CA THR A 156 -0.93 -7.22 13.81
C THR A 156 0.13 -8.00 14.57
N GLU A 157 1.30 -8.25 13.99
CA GLU A 157 2.31 -9.11 14.60
C GLU A 157 2.97 -8.40 15.80
N PRO A 158 3.04 -9.04 16.97
CA PRO A 158 3.74 -8.50 18.13
C PRO A 158 5.25 -8.40 17.85
N ASP A 159 5.97 -7.64 18.67
CA ASP A 159 7.43 -7.66 18.61
C ASP A 159 7.97 -9.02 19.05
N ALA A 160 9.04 -9.46 18.39
CA ALA A 160 9.76 -10.65 18.81
C ALA A 160 10.28 -10.40 20.24
N ASP A 161 9.97 -11.31 21.16
CA ASP A 161 10.49 -11.23 22.51
C ASP A 161 12.02 -11.39 22.48
N PRO A 162 12.80 -10.64 23.27
CA PRO A 162 14.26 -10.78 23.30
C PRO A 162 14.76 -12.14 23.84
N GLN A 163 13.85 -13.06 24.19
CA GLN A 163 14.13 -14.36 24.78
C GLN A 163 13.94 -15.54 23.82
N ASP A 164 13.49 -15.28 22.58
CA ASP A 164 13.48 -16.24 21.46
C ASP A 164 14.70 -16.05 20.55
#